data_AF-A0A8B9VI20-F1
#
_entry.id   AF-A0A8B9VI20-F1
#
_cell.length_a   1.000
_cell.length_b   1.000
_cell.length_c   1.000
_cell.angle_alpha   90.00
_cell.angle_beta   90.00
_cell.angle_gamma   90.00
#
_symmetry.space_group_name_H-M   'P 1'
#
loop_
_entity.id
_entity.type
_entity.pdbx_description
1 polymer ?
#
loop_
_entity_poly.entity_id
_entity_poly.type
_entity_poly.pdbx_seq_one_letter_code
_entity_poly.pdbx_strand_id
1 'polypeptide(L)'
;MKSLFLSLLLVSILFMNSFSEVRGRKWKGEGTTQNLESIFIGRCYDYIRIVNPAVGEKNCLELWEAFRNAFINKHPCNILPKDYELFIKLAFHTIPANKSLFWENNQLLVKSFTSGARRYMSLSDALFGFVADFLIWCGQANSTGLDYESCPTMEECENNAVDSFWRMASITYAQHSSGVIHVLLNGSAEGGAYPVKGFFADYEIPNLQKDKISKIVIWVVDDIQGPDRDSCGKNTVKILEDRLKALGYDVTCTDNYKPVLFLLCVDYPDDSNCILSSRDTDCLKIWESLKYAFIYKNPCNTTAEDYQPLMELASHPIPCNKSLFWSKTNDLAHRYTKSSHGFLTLEDTLLGYMFDGVSWCGDPSVPGINYESCPKRSECESNPGSVFWKTASKRFAEAACGVVQVMLNGSIEAGAFRSSSIFGSIEVFNLNPDKVSEIQIWLMHDIGGPQSESCSGHSIQRLKRILEERNFTITCEDNYRPVQLLQCVRNPDHEDCRLCPSSMETS
;
A
#
# COMPACT_ATOMS: atom_id res chain seq x y z
N MET A 1 80.67 7.81 -20.00
CA MET A 1 80.06 6.55 -19.54
C MET A 1 80.35 6.21 -18.06
N LYS A 2 80.31 7.18 -17.13
CA LYS A 2 80.31 6.90 -15.67
C LYS A 2 79.26 7.67 -14.87
N SER A 3 78.47 8.55 -15.51
CA SER A 3 77.43 9.34 -14.84
C SER A 3 76.01 8.76 -15.00
N LEU A 4 75.78 7.91 -16.00
CA LEU A 4 74.46 7.31 -16.26
C LEU A 4 74.18 6.00 -15.51
N PHE A 5 75.19 5.38 -14.89
CA PHE A 5 74.98 4.15 -14.09
C PHE A 5 74.68 4.43 -12.61
N LEU A 6 75.00 5.62 -12.10
CA LEU A 6 74.70 5.99 -10.71
C LEU A 6 73.22 6.40 -10.54
N SER A 7 72.60 6.97 -11.59
CA SER A 7 71.20 7.39 -11.56
C SER A 7 70.23 6.21 -11.67
N LEU A 8 70.57 5.13 -12.40
CA LEU A 8 69.72 3.93 -12.49
C LEU A 8 69.75 3.07 -11.22
N LEU A 9 70.85 3.09 -10.46
CA LEU A 9 70.96 2.40 -9.16
C LEU A 9 70.22 3.15 -8.04
N LEU A 10 70.19 4.48 -8.06
CA LEU A 10 69.41 5.28 -7.10
C LEU A 10 67.90 5.25 -7.38
N VAL A 11 67.48 5.14 -8.65
CA VAL A 11 66.05 5.00 -9.00
C VAL A 11 65.55 3.58 -8.68
N SER A 12 66.35 2.53 -8.82
CA SER A 12 65.91 1.18 -8.43
C SER A 12 65.80 0.97 -6.92
N ILE A 13 66.57 1.72 -6.10
CA ILE A 13 66.47 1.68 -4.63
C ILE A 13 65.31 2.53 -4.11
N LEU A 14 64.86 3.54 -4.87
CA LEU A 14 63.68 4.34 -4.52
C LEU A 14 62.34 3.73 -4.97
N PHE A 15 62.36 2.71 -5.84
CA PHE A 15 61.17 1.96 -6.26
C PHE A 15 60.96 0.63 -5.51
N MET A 16 61.76 0.33 -4.47
CA MET A 16 61.56 -0.85 -3.61
C MET A 16 60.96 -0.55 -2.23
N ASN A 17 60.52 0.69 -1.95
CA ASN A 17 59.92 1.05 -0.65
C ASN A 17 58.45 1.54 -0.72
N SER A 18 57.70 1.11 -1.74
CA SER A 18 56.24 1.38 -1.82
C SER A 18 55.37 0.13 -1.67
N PHE A 19 55.91 -0.94 -1.09
CA PHE A 19 55.10 -1.90 -0.35
C PHE A 19 55.25 -1.55 1.13
N SER A 20 54.57 -0.48 1.57
CA SER A 20 54.10 -0.48 2.93
C SER A 20 53.07 -1.60 3.02
N GLU A 21 53.54 -2.77 3.39
CA GLU A 21 52.77 -3.74 4.16
C GLU A 21 51.86 -2.92 5.09
N VAL A 22 50.53 -2.96 4.89
CA VAL A 22 49.54 -2.29 5.74
C VAL A 22 49.62 -2.97 7.10
N ARG A 23 50.60 -2.54 7.90
CA ARG A 23 50.92 -3.12 9.19
C ARG A 23 49.97 -2.44 10.20
N GLY A 24 48.77 -3.00 10.34
CA GLY A 24 47.74 -2.55 11.28
C GLY A 24 46.44 -3.37 11.20
N ARG A 25 45.91 -3.63 10.00
CA ARG A 25 44.64 -4.38 9.88
C ARG A 25 44.81 -5.87 10.18
N LYS A 26 44.14 -6.34 11.23
CA LYS A 26 44.07 -7.75 11.61
C LYS A 26 43.00 -8.51 10.83
N TRP A 27 41.96 -7.81 10.38
CA TRP A 27 40.81 -8.36 9.68
C TRP A 27 40.56 -7.64 8.35
N LYS A 28 39.81 -8.27 7.44
CA LYS A 28 39.45 -7.68 6.14
C LYS A 28 38.30 -6.68 6.22
N GLY A 29 37.43 -6.80 7.22
CA GLY A 29 36.28 -5.93 7.40
C GLY A 29 36.66 -4.55 7.95
N GLU A 30 35.75 -3.60 7.82
CA GLU A 30 35.91 -2.28 8.44
C GLU A 30 35.97 -2.39 9.97
N GLY A 31 36.68 -1.47 10.60
CA GLY A 31 36.72 -1.38 12.05
C GLY A 31 35.40 -0.93 12.64
N THR A 32 35.32 -0.96 13.97
CA THR A 32 34.17 -0.49 14.72
C THR A 32 33.81 0.95 14.33
N THR A 33 32.51 1.24 14.20
CA THR A 33 32.01 2.57 13.87
C THR A 33 32.45 3.58 14.93
N GLN A 34 32.99 4.72 14.49
CA GLN A 34 33.40 5.80 15.39
C GLN A 34 32.22 6.32 16.23
N ASN A 35 32.45 6.56 17.52
CA ASN A 35 31.43 7.00 18.48
C ASN A 35 30.25 6.02 18.63
N LEU A 36 30.49 4.71 18.47
CA LEU A 36 29.48 3.66 18.55
C LEU A 36 28.52 3.84 19.74
N GLU A 37 29.05 4.04 20.95
CA GLU A 37 28.27 4.25 22.17
C GLU A 37 27.32 5.45 22.06
N SER A 38 27.83 6.61 21.64
CA SER A 38 27.04 7.83 21.52
C SER A 38 25.96 7.70 20.44
N ILE A 39 26.28 7.07 19.31
CA ILE A 39 25.30 6.82 18.23
C ILE A 39 24.21 5.88 18.72
N PHE A 40 24.58 4.78 19.38
CA PHE A 40 23.64 3.80 19.91
C PHE A 40 22.68 4.42 20.93
N ILE A 41 23.23 5.12 21.93
CA ILE A 41 22.43 5.79 22.97
C ILE A 41 21.54 6.87 22.36
N GLY A 42 22.07 7.67 21.43
CA GLY A 42 21.32 8.69 20.73
C GLY A 42 20.13 8.11 19.95
N ARG A 43 20.35 7.04 19.18
CA ARG A 43 19.30 6.33 18.46
C ARG A 43 18.26 5.70 19.39
N CYS A 44 18.68 5.15 20.52
CA CYS A 44 17.75 4.62 21.51
C CYS A 44 16.80 5.72 22.04
N TYR A 45 17.34 6.88 22.42
CA TYR A 45 16.51 7.99 22.88
C TYR A 45 15.61 8.56 21.78
N ASP A 46 16.15 8.74 20.57
CA ASP A 46 15.36 9.15 19.40
C ASP A 46 14.20 8.19 19.15
N TYR A 47 14.46 6.88 19.24
CA TYR A 47 13.43 5.87 19.01
C TYR A 47 12.30 5.94 20.04
N ILE A 48 12.62 5.95 21.33
CA ILE A 48 11.60 5.91 22.40
C ILE A 48 10.89 7.26 22.61
N ARG A 49 11.46 8.37 22.13
CA ARG A 49 10.88 9.71 22.29
C ARG A 49 10.19 10.25 21.04
N ILE A 50 10.71 9.94 19.86
CA ILE A 50 10.32 10.60 18.60
C ILE A 50 9.75 9.58 17.62
N VAL A 51 10.47 8.48 17.35
CA VAL A 51 10.07 7.53 16.29
C VAL A 51 8.87 6.69 16.70
N ASN A 52 8.91 6.06 17.88
CA ASN A 52 7.85 5.19 18.37
C ASN A 52 7.67 5.31 19.90
N PRO A 53 7.02 6.38 20.38
CA PRO A 53 6.78 6.60 21.81
C PRO A 53 5.94 5.49 22.48
N ALA A 54 5.19 4.71 21.69
CA ALA A 54 4.36 3.62 22.21
C ALA A 54 5.17 2.45 22.80
N VAL A 55 6.47 2.36 22.50
CA VAL A 55 7.37 1.38 23.15
C VAL A 55 7.56 1.64 24.65
N GLY A 56 7.30 2.88 25.09
CA GLY A 56 7.44 3.28 26.49
C GLY A 56 8.89 3.49 26.91
N GLU A 57 9.08 3.76 28.20
CA GLU A 57 10.40 4.02 28.77
C GLU A 57 11.30 2.80 28.69
N LYS A 58 12.52 3.01 28.20
CA LYS A 58 13.61 2.03 28.17
C LYS A 58 14.86 2.71 28.69
N ASN A 59 15.67 1.98 29.45
CA ASN A 59 16.95 2.49 29.93
C ASN A 59 18.01 2.32 28.83
N CYS A 60 18.29 3.39 28.08
CA CYS A 60 19.24 3.35 26.96
C CYS A 60 20.68 3.02 27.39
N LEU A 61 21.09 3.38 28.62
CA LEU A 61 22.40 3.00 29.14
C LEU A 61 22.46 1.50 29.45
N GLU A 62 21.40 0.96 30.05
CA GLU A 62 21.31 -0.49 30.32
C GLU A 62 21.28 -1.31 29.01
N LEU A 63 20.56 -0.81 27.99
CA LEU A 63 20.56 -1.41 26.66
C LEU A 63 21.95 -1.41 26.03
N TRP A 64 22.66 -0.29 26.11
CA TRP A 64 24.04 -0.19 25.63
C TRP A 64 24.95 -1.18 26.36
N GLU A 65 24.87 -1.25 27.69
CA GLU A 65 25.69 -2.18 28.46
C GLU A 65 25.40 -3.64 28.12
N ALA A 66 24.12 -4.02 28.00
CA ALA A 66 23.74 -5.37 27.58
C ALA A 66 24.25 -5.70 26.17
N PHE A 67 24.17 -4.75 25.23
CA PHE A 67 24.70 -4.90 23.88
C PHE A 67 26.23 -5.04 23.86
N ARG A 68 26.94 -4.16 24.57
CA ARG A 68 28.40 -4.14 24.66
C ARG A 68 28.95 -5.41 25.31
N ASN A 69 28.31 -5.86 26.38
CA ASN A 69 28.71 -7.05 27.15
C ASN A 69 28.59 -8.36 26.36
N ALA A 70 27.83 -8.36 25.26
CA ALA A 70 27.74 -9.52 24.37
C ALA A 70 29.07 -9.85 23.68
N PHE A 71 29.93 -8.86 23.40
CA PHE A 71 31.11 -9.04 22.55
C PHE A 71 32.44 -8.50 23.13
N ILE A 72 32.39 -7.60 24.12
CA ILE A 72 33.58 -7.13 24.84
C ILE A 72 34.26 -8.27 25.62
N ASN A 73 35.59 -8.20 25.78
CA ASN A 73 36.40 -9.21 26.46
C ASN A 73 36.30 -10.63 25.89
N LYS A 74 35.73 -10.78 24.68
CA LYS A 74 35.64 -12.05 23.96
C LYS A 74 36.50 -12.02 22.71
N HIS A 75 36.92 -13.19 22.26
CA HIS A 75 37.60 -13.28 20.97
C HIS A 75 36.61 -12.87 19.86
N PRO A 76 36.99 -11.99 18.90
CA PRO A 76 36.06 -11.47 17.87
C PRO A 76 35.41 -12.52 16.96
N CYS A 77 35.89 -13.76 16.99
CA CYS A 77 35.33 -14.91 16.26
C CYS A 77 34.63 -15.96 17.13
N ASN A 78 34.43 -15.67 18.42
CA ASN A 78 33.76 -16.57 19.38
C ASN A 78 32.52 -15.91 20.00
N ILE A 79 31.82 -15.08 19.23
CA ILE A 79 30.56 -14.47 19.64
C ILE A 79 29.43 -15.34 19.13
N LEU A 80 28.41 -15.59 19.96
CA LEU A 80 27.27 -16.42 19.60
C LEU A 80 25.98 -15.61 19.67
N PRO A 81 24.93 -15.95 18.89
CA PRO A 81 23.66 -15.23 18.94
C PRO A 81 23.08 -15.09 20.35
N LYS A 82 23.19 -16.14 21.17
CA LYS A 82 22.76 -16.16 22.58
C LYS A 82 23.44 -15.11 23.46
N ASP A 83 24.62 -14.63 23.09
CA ASP A 83 25.32 -13.60 23.86
C ASP A 83 24.55 -12.26 23.85
N TYR A 84 23.70 -12.04 22.84
CA TYR A 84 22.84 -10.86 22.72
C TYR A 84 21.45 -11.05 23.35
N GLU A 85 21.15 -12.19 23.98
CA GLU A 85 19.81 -12.51 24.51
C GLU A 85 19.33 -11.49 25.55
N LEU A 86 20.21 -11.04 26.46
CA LEU A 86 19.86 -10.02 27.45
C LEU A 86 19.50 -8.69 26.77
N PHE A 87 20.30 -8.27 25.79
CA PHE A 87 20.02 -7.04 25.03
C PHE A 87 18.66 -7.14 24.33
N ILE A 88 18.40 -8.23 23.61
CA ILE A 88 17.14 -8.44 22.91
C ILE A 88 15.96 -8.41 23.89
N LYS A 89 16.05 -9.10 25.02
CA LYS A 89 14.99 -9.12 26.04
C LYS A 89 14.66 -7.71 26.55
N LEU A 90 15.68 -6.89 26.81
CA LEU A 90 15.49 -5.52 27.30
C LEU A 90 14.93 -4.60 26.20
N ALA A 91 15.41 -4.74 24.96
CA ALA A 91 15.02 -3.91 23.83
C ALA A 91 13.66 -4.32 23.21
N PHE A 92 13.22 -5.55 23.45
CA PHE A 92 12.02 -6.10 22.82
C PHE A 92 10.78 -5.26 23.11
N HIS A 93 9.95 -5.15 22.08
CA HIS A 93 8.60 -4.62 22.12
C HIS A 93 7.75 -5.37 21.09
N THR A 94 6.44 -5.31 21.25
CA THR A 94 5.51 -5.98 20.33
C THR A 94 5.69 -5.46 18.90
N ILE A 95 5.71 -6.38 17.94
CA ILE A 95 5.65 -6.10 16.51
C ILE A 95 4.17 -6.14 16.10
N PRO A 96 3.59 -5.06 15.56
CA PRO A 96 2.17 -5.05 15.20
C PRO A 96 1.85 -6.10 14.13
N ALA A 97 0.69 -6.74 14.26
CA ALA A 97 0.21 -7.69 13.26
C ALA A 97 0.04 -7.01 11.88
N ASN A 98 0.28 -7.77 10.80
CA ASN A 98 0.21 -7.32 9.41
C ASN A 98 1.23 -6.23 9.00
N LYS A 99 2.20 -5.89 9.87
CA LYS A 99 3.19 -4.83 9.62
C LYS A 99 4.59 -5.33 9.32
N SER A 100 4.90 -6.61 9.56
CA SER A 100 6.25 -7.13 9.33
C SER A 100 6.63 -7.09 7.84
N LEU A 101 7.83 -6.58 7.56
CA LEU A 101 8.45 -6.49 6.24
C LEU A 101 9.87 -7.05 6.29
N PHE A 102 10.03 -8.24 5.76
CA PHE A 102 11.31 -8.89 5.49
C PHE A 102 11.83 -8.44 4.13
N TRP A 103 13.13 -8.59 3.89
CA TRP A 103 13.72 -8.13 2.63
C TRP A 103 15.07 -8.77 2.35
N GLU A 104 15.46 -8.77 1.08
CA GLU A 104 16.81 -9.13 0.62
C GLU A 104 17.24 -8.11 -0.45
N ASN A 105 18.53 -7.73 -0.43
CA ASN A 105 19.15 -6.83 -1.42
C ASN A 105 18.46 -5.46 -1.64
N ASN A 106 17.80 -4.91 -0.61
CA ASN A 106 16.95 -3.72 -0.73
C ASN A 106 16.94 -2.78 0.50
N GLN A 107 17.98 -2.81 1.36
CA GLN A 107 17.95 -2.13 2.67
C GLN A 107 17.51 -0.66 2.63
N LEU A 108 18.09 0.13 1.72
CA LEU A 108 17.80 1.56 1.61
C LEU A 108 16.36 1.81 1.11
N LEU A 109 15.92 1.04 0.11
CA LEU A 109 14.56 1.11 -0.40
C LEU A 109 13.54 0.73 0.67
N VAL A 110 13.79 -0.34 1.43
CA VAL A 110 12.97 -0.77 2.56
C VAL A 110 12.85 0.34 3.59
N LYS A 111 13.97 0.97 3.98
CA LYS A 111 13.99 2.06 4.96
C LYS A 111 13.16 3.27 4.50
N SER A 112 13.28 3.65 3.23
CA SER A 112 12.46 4.71 2.65
C SER A 112 10.98 4.33 2.56
N PHE A 113 10.70 3.05 2.27
CA PHE A 113 9.34 2.55 2.10
C PHE A 113 8.60 2.36 3.42
N THR A 114 9.25 1.87 4.47
CA THR A 114 8.65 1.68 5.79
C THR A 114 8.28 3.03 6.43
N SER A 115 9.06 4.07 6.11
CA SER A 115 8.85 5.45 6.57
C SER A 115 8.82 5.50 8.11
N GLY A 116 9.81 4.87 8.75
CA GLY A 116 9.97 4.83 10.21
C GLY A 116 8.80 4.12 10.89
N ALA A 117 8.58 2.85 10.55
CA ALA A 117 7.45 2.03 11.02
C ALA A 117 6.02 2.49 10.62
N ARG A 118 5.84 3.65 9.95
CA ARG A 118 4.52 4.19 9.62
C ARG A 118 3.73 3.29 8.67
N ARG A 119 4.36 2.82 7.58
CA ARG A 119 3.71 1.93 6.59
C ARG A 119 3.81 0.48 7.00
N TYR A 120 5.05 0.03 7.21
CA TYR A 120 5.45 -1.31 7.64
C TYR A 120 6.58 -1.16 8.66
N MET A 121 6.84 -2.19 9.44
CA MET A 121 7.93 -2.25 10.40
C MET A 121 8.88 -3.36 9.99
N SER A 122 10.00 -3.03 9.34
CA SER A 122 11.11 -3.95 9.08
C SER A 122 11.91 -4.22 10.36
N LEU A 123 12.86 -5.16 10.33
CA LEU A 123 13.76 -5.38 11.47
C LEU A 123 14.52 -4.11 11.87
N SER A 124 14.97 -3.31 10.89
CA SER A 124 15.63 -2.01 11.13
C SER A 124 14.70 -0.93 11.71
N ASP A 125 13.38 -1.14 11.68
CA ASP A 125 12.40 -0.25 12.30
C ASP A 125 12.00 -0.68 13.73
N ALA A 126 12.40 -1.88 14.19
CA ALA A 126 12.21 -2.30 15.58
C ALA A 126 13.37 -1.78 16.44
N LEU A 127 13.13 -1.39 17.69
CA LEU A 127 14.15 -0.77 18.57
C LEU A 127 15.46 -1.57 18.58
N PHE A 128 15.37 -2.88 18.71
CA PHE A 128 16.54 -3.76 18.78
C PHE A 128 17.33 -3.83 17.47
N GLY A 129 16.73 -3.63 16.30
CA GLY A 129 17.46 -3.50 15.03
C GLY A 129 17.88 -2.05 14.73
N PHE A 130 17.02 -1.09 15.05
CA PHE A 130 17.20 0.34 14.78
C PHE A 130 18.49 0.91 15.37
N VAL A 131 18.83 0.53 16.61
CA VAL A 131 20.04 1.01 17.29
C VAL A 131 21.34 0.50 16.65
N ALA A 132 21.29 -0.59 15.88
CA ALA A 132 22.44 -1.24 15.25
C ALA A 132 22.48 -1.10 13.72
N ASP A 133 21.44 -0.57 13.10
CA ASP A 133 21.30 -0.44 11.64
C ASP A 133 22.48 0.34 11.02
N PHE A 134 23.16 -0.24 10.02
CA PHE A 134 24.39 0.28 9.38
C PHE A 134 25.62 0.46 10.30
N LEU A 135 25.64 -0.11 11.51
CA LEU A 135 26.80 -0.03 12.39
C LEU A 135 27.66 -1.30 12.28
N ILE A 136 28.96 -1.14 12.54
CA ILE A 136 29.94 -2.22 12.60
C ILE A 136 30.60 -2.16 13.97
N TRP A 137 30.83 -3.32 14.59
CA TRP A 137 31.47 -3.38 15.90
C TRP A 137 32.18 -4.72 16.11
N CYS A 138 33.29 -4.66 16.83
CA CYS A 138 33.95 -5.82 17.39
C CYS A 138 34.84 -5.41 18.57
N GLY A 139 35.07 -6.35 19.47
CA GLY A 139 35.99 -6.17 20.59
C GLY A 139 37.43 -6.52 20.19
N GLN A 140 38.33 -6.40 21.15
CA GLN A 140 39.67 -6.97 21.09
C GLN A 140 39.77 -8.16 22.05
N ALA A 141 40.51 -9.20 21.66
CA ALA A 141 40.73 -10.35 22.53
C ALA A 141 41.41 -9.92 23.83
N ASN A 142 40.88 -10.34 24.98
CA ASN A 142 41.39 -10.02 26.32
C ASN A 142 41.48 -8.51 26.64
N SER A 143 40.65 -7.69 26.00
CA SER A 143 40.61 -6.25 26.22
C SER A 143 39.16 -5.76 26.30
N THR A 144 38.96 -4.72 27.11
CA THR A 144 37.68 -3.99 27.18
C THR A 144 37.53 -2.98 26.04
N GLY A 145 38.59 -2.80 25.23
CA GLY A 145 38.61 -1.89 24.09
C GLY A 145 37.88 -2.44 22.87
N LEU A 146 37.36 -1.52 22.07
CA LEU A 146 36.80 -1.77 20.73
C LEU A 146 37.92 -1.74 19.70
N ASP A 147 37.82 -2.57 18.67
CA ASP A 147 38.76 -2.54 17.54
C ASP A 147 38.24 -1.60 16.45
N TYR A 148 38.85 -0.42 16.34
CA TYR A 148 38.51 0.59 15.34
C TYR A 148 39.30 0.44 14.03
N GLU A 149 40.27 -0.48 13.96
CA GLU A 149 41.10 -0.65 12.77
C GLU A 149 40.48 -1.63 11.78
N SER A 150 39.95 -2.74 12.28
CA SER A 150 39.32 -3.79 11.45
C SER A 150 38.44 -4.73 12.28
N CYS A 151 37.37 -5.26 11.71
CA CYS A 151 36.54 -6.31 12.30
C CYS A 151 36.45 -7.54 11.38
N PRO A 152 36.31 -8.76 11.95
CA PRO A 152 36.19 -9.98 11.16
C PRO A 152 34.94 -9.96 10.28
N THR A 153 35.08 -10.39 9.02
CA THR A 153 33.96 -10.63 8.11
C THR A 153 33.38 -12.03 8.31
N MET A 154 32.19 -12.28 7.73
CA MET A 154 31.58 -13.61 7.68
C MET A 154 32.51 -14.67 7.05
N GLU A 155 33.29 -14.29 6.02
CA GLU A 155 34.24 -15.20 5.37
C GLU A 155 35.41 -15.59 6.28
N GLU A 156 35.83 -14.68 7.17
CA GLU A 156 36.93 -14.91 8.11
C GLU A 156 36.46 -15.74 9.31
N CYS A 157 35.29 -15.41 9.85
CA CYS A 157 34.64 -16.24 10.85
C CYS A 157 33.13 -15.96 10.97
N GLU A 158 32.39 -17.05 11.01
CA GLU A 158 30.92 -17.05 11.08
C GLU A 158 30.38 -16.46 12.40
N ASN A 159 31.10 -16.69 13.49
CA ASN A 159 30.74 -16.30 14.86
C ASN A 159 31.35 -14.94 15.24
N ASN A 160 31.24 -13.96 14.35
CA ASN A 160 31.59 -12.57 14.66
C ASN A 160 30.44 -11.82 15.33
N ALA A 161 30.76 -10.66 15.91
CA ALA A 161 29.81 -9.88 16.72
C ALA A 161 28.60 -9.38 15.92
N VAL A 162 28.83 -8.86 14.72
CA VAL A 162 27.78 -8.29 13.85
C VAL A 162 26.85 -9.39 13.34
N ASP A 163 27.40 -10.47 12.78
CA ASP A 163 26.58 -11.57 12.25
C ASP A 163 25.82 -12.30 13.35
N SER A 164 26.45 -12.52 14.52
CA SER A 164 25.78 -13.15 15.66
C SER A 164 24.61 -12.32 16.17
N PHE A 165 24.78 -10.99 16.20
CA PHE A 165 23.70 -10.08 16.56
C PHE A 165 22.54 -10.16 15.58
N TRP A 166 22.80 -10.03 14.27
CA TRP A 166 21.73 -10.05 13.27
C TRP A 166 21.03 -11.40 13.23
N ARG A 167 21.72 -12.52 13.47
CA ARG A 167 21.06 -13.83 13.64
C ARG A 167 20.07 -13.81 14.79
N MET A 168 20.49 -13.32 15.96
CA MET A 168 19.61 -13.25 17.13
C MET A 168 18.41 -12.32 16.89
N ALA A 169 18.66 -11.17 16.28
CA ALA A 169 17.63 -10.18 15.96
C ALA A 169 16.62 -10.70 14.91
N SER A 170 17.09 -11.32 13.83
CA SER A 170 16.27 -11.94 12.78
C SER A 170 15.42 -13.09 13.31
N ILE A 171 16.00 -13.98 14.13
CA ILE A 171 15.25 -15.07 14.79
C ILE A 171 14.11 -14.48 15.63
N THR A 172 14.44 -13.50 16.48
CA THR A 172 13.46 -12.86 17.37
C THR A 172 12.36 -12.18 16.57
N TYR A 173 12.73 -11.42 15.54
CA TYR A 173 11.77 -10.72 14.69
C TYR A 173 10.81 -11.70 14.00
N ALA A 174 11.32 -12.78 13.41
CA ALA A 174 10.50 -13.82 12.79
C ALA A 174 9.56 -14.55 13.77
N GLN A 175 10.04 -14.84 14.99
CA GLN A 175 9.23 -15.49 16.03
C GLN A 175 8.06 -14.62 16.51
N HIS A 176 8.20 -13.30 16.43
CA HIS A 176 7.23 -12.35 16.95
C HIS A 176 6.40 -11.64 15.87
N SER A 177 6.70 -11.87 14.59
CA SER A 177 5.86 -11.48 13.46
C SER A 177 4.53 -12.25 13.41
N SER A 178 3.45 -11.59 12.99
CA SER A 178 2.11 -12.20 12.89
C SER A 178 1.21 -11.52 11.86
N GLY A 179 0.14 -12.21 11.48
CA GLY A 179 -0.80 -11.77 10.44
C GLY A 179 -0.24 -11.97 9.03
N VAL A 180 -0.42 -10.96 8.18
CA VAL A 180 0.17 -10.94 6.82
C VAL A 180 1.64 -10.54 6.91
N ILE A 181 2.51 -11.42 6.42
CA ILE A 181 3.96 -11.19 6.31
C ILE A 181 4.26 -10.64 4.92
N HIS A 182 5.05 -9.57 4.85
CA HIS A 182 5.49 -8.98 3.57
C HIS A 182 6.98 -9.25 3.38
N VAL A 183 7.40 -9.50 2.13
CA VAL A 183 8.79 -9.74 1.75
C VAL A 183 9.11 -8.88 0.53
N LEU A 184 10.09 -7.98 0.62
CA LEU A 184 10.55 -7.16 -0.50
C LEU A 184 11.89 -7.66 -1.04
N LEU A 185 11.90 -8.17 -2.27
CA LEU A 185 13.06 -8.73 -2.95
C LEU A 185 13.46 -7.86 -4.15
N ASN A 186 14.76 -7.83 -4.47
CA ASN A 186 15.29 -7.09 -5.61
C ASN A 186 15.38 -8.01 -6.84
N GLY A 187 14.52 -7.80 -7.84
CA GLY A 187 14.50 -8.57 -9.09
C GLY A 187 15.73 -8.33 -9.99
N SER A 188 16.43 -7.22 -9.78
CA SER A 188 17.66 -6.84 -10.49
C SER A 188 18.94 -7.33 -9.81
N ALA A 189 18.85 -7.96 -8.64
CA ALA A 189 20.01 -8.40 -7.85
C ALA A 189 20.88 -9.44 -8.58
N GLU A 190 22.19 -9.28 -8.47
CA GLU A 190 23.13 -10.28 -8.97
C GLU A 190 23.00 -11.59 -8.19
N GLY A 191 22.87 -12.72 -8.90
CA GLY A 191 22.64 -14.03 -8.26
C GLY A 191 21.17 -14.37 -8.00
N GLY A 192 20.23 -13.46 -8.32
CA GLY A 192 18.79 -13.66 -8.17
C GLY A 192 18.20 -12.95 -6.95
N ALA A 193 16.88 -12.81 -6.93
CA ALA A 193 16.18 -12.03 -5.91
C ALA A 193 16.12 -12.70 -4.52
N TYR A 194 16.20 -14.04 -4.49
CA TYR A 194 16.18 -14.84 -3.27
C TYR A 194 17.50 -15.64 -3.10
N PRO A 195 18.39 -15.19 -2.20
CA PRO A 195 19.54 -15.98 -1.79
C PRO A 195 19.10 -17.23 -1.03
N VAL A 196 19.40 -18.42 -1.56
CA VAL A 196 19.10 -19.70 -0.87
C VAL A 196 19.92 -19.91 0.42
N LYS A 197 20.95 -19.09 0.62
CA LYS A 197 21.72 -18.93 1.86
C LYS A 197 21.71 -17.45 2.21
N GLY A 198 21.28 -17.11 3.40
CA GLY A 198 21.07 -15.73 3.81
C GLY A 198 20.22 -15.63 5.07
N PHE A 199 20.08 -14.43 5.62
CA PHE A 199 19.31 -14.22 6.86
C PHE A 199 17.86 -14.65 6.70
N PHE A 200 17.22 -14.25 5.60
CA PHE A 200 15.83 -14.61 5.36
C PHE A 200 15.66 -16.13 5.20
N ALA A 201 16.57 -16.77 4.47
CA ALA A 201 16.54 -18.20 4.20
C ALA A 201 16.84 -19.07 5.43
N ASP A 202 17.84 -18.72 6.22
CA ASP A 202 18.43 -19.61 7.23
C ASP A 202 17.96 -19.28 8.66
N TYR A 203 17.56 -18.03 8.93
CA TYR A 203 17.25 -17.57 10.28
C TYR A 203 15.82 -17.05 10.44
N GLU A 204 15.19 -16.55 9.38
CA GLU A 204 13.86 -15.95 9.48
C GLU A 204 12.77 -16.95 9.08
N ILE A 205 12.79 -17.51 7.86
CA ILE A 205 11.81 -18.51 7.41
C ILE A 205 11.64 -19.67 8.40
N PRO A 206 12.72 -20.29 8.93
CA PRO A 206 12.58 -21.41 9.87
C PRO A 206 11.94 -21.03 11.22
N ASN A 207 11.90 -19.73 11.56
CA ASN A 207 11.44 -19.23 12.85
C ASN A 207 10.05 -18.57 12.80
N LEU A 208 9.45 -18.48 11.61
CA LEU A 208 8.09 -18.00 11.41
C LEU A 208 7.06 -18.88 12.14
N GLN A 209 6.21 -18.27 12.97
CA GLN A 209 5.18 -18.98 13.74
C GLN A 209 3.95 -19.26 12.87
N LYS A 210 3.87 -20.48 12.33
CA LYS A 210 2.83 -20.87 11.34
C LYS A 210 1.41 -20.62 11.82
N ASP A 211 1.13 -20.84 13.09
CA ASP A 211 -0.18 -20.61 13.73
C ASP A 211 -0.58 -19.13 13.80
N LYS A 212 0.39 -18.20 13.71
CA LYS A 212 0.18 -16.76 13.80
C LYS A 212 0.20 -16.06 12.44
N ILE A 213 0.49 -16.77 11.35
CA ILE A 213 0.65 -16.21 10.02
C ILE A 213 -0.55 -16.58 9.16
N SER A 214 -1.25 -15.56 8.64
CA SER A 214 -2.38 -15.77 7.75
C SER A 214 -1.95 -15.92 6.29
N LYS A 215 -0.91 -15.20 5.87
CA LYS A 215 -0.45 -15.14 4.47
C LYS A 215 0.97 -14.57 4.38
N ILE A 216 1.72 -14.97 3.35
CA ILE A 216 3.00 -14.36 2.97
C ILE A 216 2.84 -13.69 1.59
N VAL A 217 3.15 -12.40 1.52
CA VAL A 217 3.07 -11.57 0.32
C VAL A 217 4.48 -11.16 -0.10
N ILE A 218 4.90 -11.63 -1.28
CA ILE A 218 6.20 -11.34 -1.86
C ILE A 218 6.04 -10.22 -2.89
N TRP A 219 6.89 -9.21 -2.81
CA TRP A 219 7.06 -8.18 -3.83
C TRP A 219 8.46 -8.32 -4.40
N VAL A 220 8.54 -8.58 -5.70
CA VAL A 220 9.81 -8.55 -6.44
C VAL A 220 9.81 -7.23 -7.20
N VAL A 221 10.80 -6.39 -6.94
CA VAL A 221 10.88 -5.06 -7.56
C VAL A 221 12.20 -4.95 -8.29
N ASP A 222 12.12 -4.57 -9.55
CA ASP A 222 13.28 -4.31 -10.39
C ASP A 222 13.75 -2.86 -10.19
N ASP A 223 15.06 -2.64 -10.31
CA ASP A 223 15.58 -1.28 -10.42
C ASP A 223 15.10 -0.66 -11.75
N ILE A 224 14.71 0.63 -11.76
CA ILE A 224 14.09 1.28 -12.94
C ILE A 224 14.92 1.12 -14.23
N GLN A 225 16.24 1.25 -14.10
CA GLN A 225 17.20 1.11 -15.19
C GLN A 225 18.01 -0.19 -15.09
N GLY A 226 17.64 -1.07 -14.16
CA GLY A 226 18.28 -2.36 -13.95
C GLY A 226 17.71 -3.44 -14.86
N PRO A 227 18.42 -4.56 -15.00
CA PRO A 227 17.89 -5.74 -15.68
C PRO A 227 16.82 -6.43 -14.82
N ASP A 228 15.76 -6.93 -15.44
CA ASP A 228 14.89 -7.97 -14.85
C ASP A 228 15.67 -9.30 -14.89
N ARG A 229 16.28 -9.68 -13.75
CA ARG A 229 17.03 -10.94 -13.62
C ARG A 229 16.17 -12.03 -12.98
N ASP A 230 15.20 -11.65 -12.17
CA ASP A 230 14.32 -12.57 -11.46
C ASP A 230 12.96 -11.91 -11.21
N SER A 231 11.89 -12.70 -11.30
CA SER A 231 10.52 -12.22 -11.14
C SER A 231 9.64 -13.34 -10.58
N CYS A 232 8.41 -13.04 -10.17
CA CYS A 232 7.47 -14.00 -9.62
C CYS A 232 7.34 -15.26 -10.50
N GLY A 233 7.40 -16.43 -9.87
CA GLY A 233 7.38 -17.72 -10.54
C GLY A 233 8.62 -18.09 -11.36
N LYS A 234 9.71 -17.30 -11.31
CA LYS A 234 10.97 -17.57 -12.02
C LYS A 234 12.15 -17.78 -11.07
N ASN A 235 13.20 -18.40 -11.59
CA ASN A 235 14.53 -18.59 -10.97
C ASN A 235 14.50 -18.80 -9.44
N THR A 236 15.08 -17.88 -8.68
CA THR A 236 15.20 -18.03 -7.22
C THR A 236 13.91 -17.68 -6.48
N VAL A 237 13.09 -16.78 -7.04
CA VAL A 237 11.75 -16.46 -6.49
C VAL A 237 10.85 -17.69 -6.50
N LYS A 238 10.91 -18.51 -7.57
CA LYS A 238 10.20 -19.79 -7.64
C LYS A 238 10.64 -20.75 -6.54
N ILE A 239 11.94 -20.82 -6.25
CA ILE A 239 12.48 -21.66 -5.17
C ILE A 239 11.89 -21.21 -3.82
N LEU A 240 11.82 -19.90 -3.58
CA LEU A 240 11.21 -19.33 -2.38
C LEU A 240 9.72 -19.68 -2.28
N GLU A 241 8.96 -19.44 -3.35
CA GLU A 241 7.53 -19.74 -3.40
C GLU A 241 7.25 -21.21 -3.12
N ASP A 242 7.98 -22.12 -3.77
CA ASP A 242 7.82 -23.55 -3.61
C ASP A 242 8.19 -23.99 -2.17
N ARG A 243 9.25 -23.40 -1.58
CA ARG A 243 9.65 -23.65 -0.19
C ARG A 243 8.58 -23.19 0.81
N LEU A 244 8.04 -21.99 0.65
CA LEU A 244 7.01 -21.45 1.54
C LEU A 244 5.69 -22.23 1.42
N LYS A 245 5.29 -22.60 0.20
CA LYS A 245 4.12 -23.46 -0.04
C LYS A 245 4.31 -24.85 0.58
N ALA A 246 5.51 -25.44 0.49
CA ALA A 246 5.82 -26.73 1.12
C ALA A 246 5.77 -26.67 2.67
N LEU A 247 6.10 -25.53 3.27
CA LEU A 247 5.89 -25.28 4.71
C LEU A 247 4.41 -25.04 5.06
N GLY A 248 3.54 -24.90 4.06
CA GLY A 248 2.09 -24.78 4.19
C GLY A 248 1.61 -23.36 4.48
N TYR A 249 2.29 -22.35 3.93
CA TYR A 249 1.83 -20.96 3.94
C TYR A 249 0.98 -20.65 2.69
N ASP A 250 -0.02 -19.78 2.82
CA ASP A 250 -0.62 -19.09 1.66
C ASP A 250 0.37 -18.04 1.14
N VAL A 251 0.69 -18.09 -0.16
CA VAL A 251 1.74 -17.25 -0.77
C VAL A 251 1.19 -16.55 -2.00
N THR A 252 1.37 -15.23 -2.05
CA THR A 252 1.16 -14.42 -3.26
C THR A 252 2.42 -13.69 -3.62
N CYS A 253 2.72 -13.59 -4.91
CA CYS A 253 3.85 -12.84 -5.42
C CYS A 253 3.36 -11.79 -6.43
N THR A 254 3.89 -10.57 -6.33
CA THR A 254 3.58 -9.47 -7.26
C THR A 254 4.88 -8.83 -7.73
N ASP A 255 5.10 -8.86 -9.04
CA ASP A 255 6.19 -8.09 -9.67
C ASP A 255 5.85 -6.60 -9.69
N ASN A 256 6.86 -5.77 -9.43
CA ASN A 256 6.81 -4.31 -9.53
C ASN A 256 5.61 -3.70 -8.79
N TYR A 257 5.48 -4.09 -7.52
CA TYR A 257 4.42 -3.61 -6.63
C TYR A 257 4.38 -2.07 -6.60
N LYS A 258 3.29 -1.51 -7.16
CA LYS A 258 3.19 -0.09 -7.54
C LYS A 258 3.61 0.90 -6.45
N PRO A 259 3.22 0.76 -5.17
CA PRO A 259 3.65 1.70 -4.14
C PRO A 259 5.18 1.78 -3.95
N VAL A 260 5.88 0.65 -4.13
CA VAL A 260 7.35 0.60 -4.05
C VAL A 260 7.94 1.12 -5.36
N LEU A 261 7.38 0.73 -6.51
CA LEU A 261 7.80 1.25 -7.82
C LEU A 261 7.69 2.78 -7.89
N PHE A 262 6.60 3.37 -7.38
CA PHE A 262 6.44 4.82 -7.33
C PHE A 262 7.49 5.51 -6.47
N LEU A 263 7.95 4.86 -5.40
CA LEU A 263 9.04 5.39 -4.58
C LEU A 263 10.36 5.39 -5.37
N LEU A 264 10.65 4.34 -6.13
CA LEU A 264 11.80 4.31 -7.03
C LEU A 264 11.70 5.38 -8.13
N CYS A 265 10.50 5.57 -8.70
CA CYS A 265 10.26 6.58 -9.72
C CYS A 265 10.46 8.03 -9.26
N VAL A 266 10.52 8.31 -7.95
CA VAL A 266 10.84 9.66 -7.43
C VAL A 266 12.20 10.13 -7.95
N ASP A 267 13.15 9.21 -8.09
CA ASP A 267 14.50 9.51 -8.58
C ASP A 267 14.63 9.36 -10.11
N TYR A 268 13.60 8.82 -10.78
CA TYR A 268 13.55 8.57 -12.22
C TYR A 268 12.21 9.02 -12.84
N PRO A 269 11.78 10.28 -12.64
CA PRO A 269 10.42 10.71 -13.00
C PRO A 269 10.15 10.66 -14.52
N ASP A 270 11.18 10.82 -15.34
CA ASP A 270 11.08 10.86 -16.81
C ASP A 270 11.35 9.50 -17.47
N ASP A 271 11.66 8.45 -16.69
CA ASP A 271 11.89 7.12 -17.24
C ASP A 271 10.57 6.55 -17.80
N SER A 272 10.65 5.88 -18.95
CA SER A 272 9.48 5.27 -19.60
C SER A 272 8.68 4.33 -18.69
N ASN A 273 9.32 3.68 -17.72
CA ASN A 273 8.68 2.81 -16.73
C ASN A 273 7.97 3.58 -15.61
N CYS A 274 8.27 4.88 -15.48
CA CYS A 274 7.79 5.79 -14.44
C CYS A 274 6.82 6.86 -14.95
N ILE A 275 6.64 6.97 -16.28
CA ILE A 275 5.61 7.81 -16.87
C ILE A 275 4.25 7.28 -16.42
N LEU A 276 3.66 7.96 -15.43
CA LEU A 276 2.24 7.88 -15.15
C LEU A 276 1.55 8.16 -16.48
N SER A 277 0.75 7.22 -16.97
CA SER A 277 -0.06 7.38 -18.19
C SER A 277 -0.94 8.63 -18.04
N SER A 278 -0.37 9.79 -18.37
CA SER A 278 -1.09 10.88 -18.98
C SER A 278 -1.62 10.28 -20.27
N ARG A 279 -2.83 9.74 -20.21
CA ARG A 279 -3.64 9.77 -21.41
C ARG A 279 -3.81 11.24 -21.66
N ASP A 280 -3.06 11.76 -22.62
CA ASP A 280 -3.25 13.08 -23.19
C ASP A 280 -4.67 13.06 -23.77
N THR A 281 -5.63 13.29 -22.89
CA THR A 281 -7.04 13.09 -23.16
C THR A 281 -7.48 14.37 -23.83
N ASP A 282 -7.48 14.33 -25.15
CA ASP A 282 -7.85 15.47 -25.97
C ASP A 282 -9.32 15.82 -25.69
N CYS A 283 -9.53 16.83 -24.84
CA CYS A 283 -10.86 17.33 -24.46
C CYS A 283 -11.66 17.76 -25.70
N LEU A 284 -11.00 18.20 -26.78
CA LEU A 284 -11.68 18.54 -28.03
C LEU A 284 -12.23 17.30 -28.70
N LYS A 285 -11.48 16.19 -28.74
CA LYS A 285 -11.99 14.90 -29.25
C LYS A 285 -13.14 14.36 -28.42
N ILE A 286 -13.09 14.49 -27.09
CA ILE A 286 -14.22 14.11 -26.22
C ILE A 286 -15.45 14.94 -26.56
N TRP A 287 -15.30 16.25 -26.67
CA TRP A 287 -16.39 17.15 -27.04
C TRP A 287 -16.96 16.84 -28.42
N GLU A 288 -16.10 16.62 -29.42
CA GLU A 288 -16.52 16.24 -30.77
C GLU A 288 -17.28 14.91 -30.76
N SER A 289 -16.75 13.89 -30.10
CA SER A 289 -17.40 12.58 -29.99
C SER A 289 -18.77 12.68 -29.30
N LEU A 290 -18.91 13.49 -28.26
CA LEU A 290 -20.20 13.77 -27.63
C LEU A 290 -21.16 14.46 -28.61
N LYS A 291 -20.70 15.53 -29.25
CA LYS A 291 -21.51 16.35 -30.17
C LYS A 291 -22.09 15.49 -31.30
N TYR A 292 -21.28 14.60 -31.88
CA TYR A 292 -21.75 13.68 -32.94
C TYR A 292 -22.85 12.72 -32.50
N ALA A 293 -22.94 12.39 -31.21
CA ALA A 293 -23.96 11.47 -30.70
C ALA A 293 -25.39 12.02 -30.81
N PHE A 294 -25.56 13.35 -30.86
CA PHE A 294 -26.89 13.97 -30.79
C PHE A 294 -27.19 15.05 -31.85
N ILE A 295 -26.19 15.71 -32.43
CA ILE A 295 -26.42 16.94 -33.22
C ILE A 295 -27.15 16.73 -34.56
N TYR A 296 -27.11 15.52 -35.11
CA TYR A 296 -27.73 15.16 -36.39
C TYR A 296 -29.00 14.31 -36.22
N LYS A 297 -29.58 14.27 -35.01
CA LYS A 297 -30.66 13.35 -34.66
C LYS A 297 -31.86 14.06 -34.06
N ASN A 298 -33.03 13.48 -34.29
CA ASN A 298 -34.21 13.83 -33.52
C ASN A 298 -33.92 13.55 -32.02
N PRO A 299 -34.14 14.51 -31.12
CA PRO A 299 -33.90 14.37 -29.69
C PRO A 299 -34.66 13.25 -28.98
N CYS A 300 -35.62 12.58 -29.61
CA CYS A 300 -36.29 11.40 -29.06
C CYS A 300 -35.91 10.10 -29.78
N ASN A 301 -34.81 10.08 -30.52
CA ASN A 301 -34.31 8.91 -31.26
C ASN A 301 -32.82 8.66 -31.01
N THR A 302 -32.32 8.92 -29.80
CA THR A 302 -30.94 8.61 -29.41
C THR A 302 -30.85 7.18 -28.87
N THR A 303 -29.73 6.51 -29.16
CA THR A 303 -29.46 5.12 -28.81
C THR A 303 -28.14 4.98 -28.04
N ALA A 304 -27.93 3.87 -27.34
CA ALA A 304 -26.70 3.67 -26.57
C ALA A 304 -25.46 3.58 -27.48
N GLU A 305 -25.65 3.05 -28.69
CA GLU A 305 -24.67 2.92 -29.76
C GLU A 305 -24.08 4.28 -30.15
N ASP A 306 -24.88 5.35 -30.09
CA ASP A 306 -24.45 6.72 -30.41
C ASP A 306 -23.39 7.24 -29.45
N TYR A 307 -23.39 6.76 -28.21
CA TYR A 307 -22.42 7.14 -27.19
C TYR A 307 -21.24 6.18 -27.08
N GLN A 308 -21.24 5.02 -27.75
CA GLN A 308 -20.14 4.05 -27.63
C GLN A 308 -18.76 4.63 -27.95
N PRO A 309 -18.58 5.43 -29.04
CA PRO A 309 -17.28 6.04 -29.32
C PRO A 309 -16.78 6.94 -28.18
N LEU A 310 -17.69 7.69 -27.55
CA LEU A 310 -17.38 8.54 -26.41
C LEU A 310 -16.97 7.71 -25.18
N MET A 311 -17.73 6.64 -24.91
CA MET A 311 -17.47 5.75 -23.78
C MET A 311 -16.10 5.06 -23.91
N GLU A 312 -15.73 4.63 -25.11
CA GLU A 312 -14.42 4.03 -25.39
C GLU A 312 -13.29 5.06 -25.26
N LEU A 313 -13.48 6.25 -25.84
CA LEU A 313 -12.49 7.34 -25.81
C LEU A 313 -12.15 7.78 -24.38
N ALA A 314 -13.15 7.91 -23.52
CA ALA A 314 -12.99 8.37 -22.13
C ALA A 314 -12.94 7.23 -21.09
N SER A 315 -12.82 5.98 -21.53
CA SER A 315 -12.81 4.81 -20.64
C SER A 315 -11.58 4.83 -19.72
N HIS A 316 -11.76 4.84 -18.41
CA HIS A 316 -10.67 4.71 -17.44
C HIS A 316 -10.94 3.58 -16.44
N PRO A 317 -9.89 2.98 -15.83
CA PRO A 317 -10.11 1.96 -14.82
C PRO A 317 -10.86 2.54 -13.62
N ILE A 318 -11.80 1.76 -13.08
CA ILE A 318 -12.46 2.05 -11.80
C ILE A 318 -11.73 1.25 -10.71
N PRO A 319 -11.15 1.89 -9.69
CA PRO A 319 -10.48 1.18 -8.61
C PRO A 319 -11.45 0.27 -7.83
N CYS A 320 -11.02 -0.96 -7.53
CA CYS A 320 -11.83 -1.87 -6.71
C CYS A 320 -12.01 -1.34 -5.28
N ASN A 321 -13.12 -1.73 -4.64
CA ASN A 321 -13.52 -1.31 -3.29
C ASN A 321 -13.83 0.19 -3.16
N LYS A 322 -14.06 0.91 -4.26
CA LYS A 322 -14.28 2.37 -4.27
C LYS A 322 -15.64 2.80 -4.85
N SER A 323 -16.33 1.94 -5.59
CA SER A 323 -17.55 2.32 -6.29
C SER A 323 -18.72 2.54 -5.32
N LEU A 324 -19.28 3.76 -5.34
CA LEU A 324 -20.49 4.13 -4.61
C LEU A 324 -21.63 4.43 -5.58
N PHE A 325 -22.62 3.56 -5.61
CA PHE A 325 -23.89 3.79 -6.30
C PHE A 325 -24.86 4.52 -5.38
N TRP A 326 -25.79 5.27 -5.94
CA TRP A 326 -26.73 6.02 -5.13
C TRP A 326 -28.12 6.13 -5.78
N SER A 327 -29.16 6.24 -4.95
CA SER A 327 -30.52 6.51 -5.43
C SER A 327 -31.24 7.43 -4.47
N LYS A 328 -31.67 8.60 -4.98
CA LYS A 328 -32.32 9.67 -4.20
C LYS A 328 -31.49 10.21 -3.03
N THR A 329 -30.17 10.03 -3.10
CA THR A 329 -29.16 10.46 -2.12
C THR A 329 -28.04 11.28 -2.77
N ASN A 330 -28.28 11.88 -3.95
CA ASN A 330 -27.29 12.63 -4.74
C ASN A 330 -26.40 13.56 -3.90
N ASP A 331 -26.99 14.56 -3.24
CA ASP A 331 -26.24 15.54 -2.45
C ASP A 331 -25.42 14.89 -1.33
N LEU A 332 -25.96 13.86 -0.66
CA LEU A 332 -25.27 13.17 0.43
C LEU A 332 -24.11 12.30 -0.08
N ALA A 333 -24.33 11.55 -1.16
CA ALA A 333 -23.32 10.70 -1.79
C ALA A 333 -22.13 11.53 -2.28
N HIS A 334 -22.39 12.62 -3.02
CA HIS A 334 -21.33 13.49 -3.54
C HIS A 334 -20.59 14.25 -2.42
N ARG A 335 -21.29 14.71 -1.37
CA ARG A 335 -20.61 15.29 -0.21
C ARG A 335 -19.70 14.25 0.46
N TYR A 336 -20.15 13.00 0.54
CA TYR A 336 -19.37 11.92 1.14
C TYR A 336 -18.13 11.58 0.32
N THR A 337 -18.23 11.39 -1.00
CA THR A 337 -17.06 11.10 -1.86
C THR A 337 -16.07 12.27 -1.91
N LYS A 338 -16.56 13.51 -1.84
CA LYS A 338 -15.68 14.69 -1.75
C LYS A 338 -14.92 14.78 -0.42
N SER A 339 -15.55 14.38 0.68
CA SER A 339 -14.94 14.44 2.03
C SER A 339 -14.08 13.21 2.36
N SER A 340 -14.41 12.06 1.76
CA SER A 340 -13.72 10.80 1.92
C SER A 340 -13.09 10.42 0.58
N HIS A 341 -11.76 10.56 0.47
CA HIS A 341 -10.98 10.02 -0.68
C HIS A 341 -11.06 8.48 -0.81
N GLY A 342 -11.95 7.85 -0.05
CA GLY A 342 -12.21 6.43 0.01
C GLY A 342 -13.20 5.90 -1.02
N PHE A 343 -13.98 6.73 -1.70
CA PHE A 343 -15.05 6.30 -2.61
C PHE A 343 -15.22 7.25 -3.80
N LEU A 344 -15.89 6.79 -4.86
CA LEU A 344 -16.24 7.59 -6.03
C LEU A 344 -17.60 7.14 -6.60
N THR A 345 -18.43 8.11 -7.00
CA THR A 345 -19.66 7.86 -7.76
C THR A 345 -19.38 7.90 -9.26
N LEU A 346 -20.38 7.61 -10.10
CA LEU A 346 -20.26 7.82 -11.54
C LEU A 346 -19.91 9.28 -11.85
N GLU A 347 -20.49 10.23 -11.13
CA GLU A 347 -20.28 11.66 -11.31
C GLU A 347 -18.86 12.14 -10.91
N ASP A 348 -18.11 11.33 -10.17
CA ASP A 348 -16.69 11.57 -9.88
C ASP A 348 -15.75 11.06 -11.01
N THR A 349 -16.30 10.39 -12.04
CA THR A 349 -15.55 9.96 -13.24
C THR A 349 -15.41 11.11 -14.25
N LEU A 350 -14.50 10.99 -15.24
CA LEU A 350 -14.31 12.05 -16.24
C LEU A 350 -15.61 12.42 -16.96
N LEU A 351 -16.31 11.41 -17.51
CA LEU A 351 -17.57 11.63 -18.22
C LEU A 351 -18.68 12.08 -17.27
N GLY A 352 -18.78 11.47 -16.08
CA GLY A 352 -19.77 11.89 -15.10
C GLY A 352 -19.60 13.35 -14.69
N TYR A 353 -18.38 13.76 -14.34
CA TYR A 353 -18.07 15.12 -13.91
C TYR A 353 -18.34 16.16 -15.01
N MET A 354 -17.96 15.86 -16.26
CA MET A 354 -18.17 16.78 -17.38
C MET A 354 -19.65 17.05 -17.69
N PHE A 355 -20.53 16.08 -17.40
CA PHE A 355 -21.93 16.13 -17.82
C PHE A 355 -22.93 16.18 -16.65
N ASP A 356 -22.46 16.13 -15.42
CA ASP A 356 -23.31 16.29 -14.23
C ASP A 356 -23.97 17.68 -14.22
N GLY A 357 -25.29 17.69 -14.02
CA GLY A 357 -26.10 18.91 -14.06
C GLY A 357 -26.26 19.58 -15.44
N VAL A 358 -25.77 18.97 -16.53
CA VAL A 358 -25.86 19.53 -17.89
C VAL A 358 -27.01 18.88 -18.70
N SER A 359 -27.65 19.66 -19.58
CA SER A 359 -28.67 19.18 -20.52
C SER A 359 -28.26 19.53 -21.95
N TRP A 360 -28.45 18.59 -22.89
CA TRP A 360 -28.11 18.76 -24.29
C TRP A 360 -29.04 17.96 -25.20
N CYS A 361 -29.24 18.47 -26.42
CA CYS A 361 -29.96 17.79 -27.48
C CYS A 361 -29.71 18.44 -28.84
N GLY A 362 -30.06 17.73 -29.90
CA GLY A 362 -30.01 18.24 -31.27
C GLY A 362 -31.21 19.12 -31.58
N ASP A 363 -31.08 19.97 -32.60
CA ASP A 363 -32.23 20.66 -33.18
C ASP A 363 -32.92 19.74 -34.22
N PRO A 364 -34.24 19.52 -34.10
CA PRO A 364 -34.96 18.62 -35.00
C PRO A 364 -35.17 19.20 -36.41
N SER A 365 -35.03 20.51 -36.59
CA SER A 365 -35.28 21.24 -37.84
C SER A 365 -33.99 21.51 -38.61
N VAL A 366 -32.88 21.75 -37.92
CA VAL A 366 -31.56 21.99 -38.52
C VAL A 366 -30.48 21.21 -37.79
N PRO A 367 -29.46 20.66 -38.49
CA PRO A 367 -28.31 20.08 -37.81
C PRO A 367 -27.61 21.09 -36.89
N GLY A 368 -27.70 20.90 -35.58
CA GLY A 368 -27.26 21.90 -34.61
C GLY A 368 -27.56 21.52 -33.17
N ILE A 369 -26.95 22.23 -32.21
CA ILE A 369 -27.29 22.11 -30.79
C ILE A 369 -28.52 22.98 -30.55
N ASN A 370 -29.56 22.43 -29.91
CA ASN A 370 -30.72 23.22 -29.50
C ASN A 370 -30.45 23.86 -28.13
N TYR A 371 -30.41 25.19 -28.10
CA TYR A 371 -30.21 25.98 -26.87
C TYR A 371 -31.52 26.51 -26.26
N GLU A 372 -32.65 26.35 -26.94
CA GLU A 372 -33.95 26.84 -26.47
C GLU A 372 -34.64 25.83 -25.57
N SER A 373 -34.69 24.56 -25.98
CA SER A 373 -35.34 23.50 -25.21
C SER A 373 -34.85 22.11 -25.57
N CYS A 374 -34.79 21.23 -24.57
CA CYS A 374 -34.50 19.81 -24.74
C CYS A 374 -35.57 18.94 -24.08
N PRO A 375 -35.88 17.77 -24.65
CA PRO A 375 -36.94 16.94 -24.14
C PRO A 375 -36.59 16.37 -22.77
N LYS A 376 -37.57 16.38 -21.86
CA LYS A 376 -37.44 15.75 -20.54
C LYS A 376 -37.63 14.24 -20.66
N ARG A 377 -37.16 13.50 -19.64
CA ARG A 377 -37.42 12.05 -19.54
C ARG A 377 -38.91 11.70 -19.58
N SER A 378 -39.79 12.57 -19.07
CA SER A 378 -41.24 12.39 -19.12
C SER A 378 -41.83 12.51 -20.52
N GLU A 379 -41.13 13.17 -21.44
CA GLU A 379 -41.57 13.38 -22.83
C GLU A 379 -41.07 12.24 -23.73
N CYS A 380 -39.80 11.85 -23.58
CA CYS A 380 -39.27 10.64 -24.19
C CYS A 380 -38.09 10.07 -23.41
N GLU A 381 -38.07 8.74 -23.18
CA GLU A 381 -36.97 8.06 -22.48
C GLU A 381 -35.69 7.94 -23.31
N SER A 382 -35.81 8.05 -24.64
CA SER A 382 -34.74 7.98 -25.64
C SER A 382 -34.07 9.34 -25.89
N ASN A 383 -34.21 10.28 -24.96
CA ASN A 383 -33.53 11.56 -25.07
C ASN A 383 -32.01 11.44 -24.83
N PRO A 384 -31.17 12.28 -25.48
CA PRO A 384 -29.72 12.23 -25.41
C PRO A 384 -29.17 12.10 -23.98
N GLY A 385 -29.61 12.97 -23.06
CA GLY A 385 -29.16 12.94 -21.67
C GLY A 385 -29.54 11.64 -20.96
N SER A 386 -30.79 11.17 -21.10
CA SER A 386 -31.23 9.94 -20.47
C SER A 386 -30.53 8.71 -21.02
N VAL A 387 -30.23 8.67 -22.31
CA VAL A 387 -29.52 7.56 -22.95
C VAL A 387 -28.04 7.57 -22.56
N PHE A 388 -27.43 8.75 -22.50
CA PHE A 388 -26.07 8.94 -22.00
C PHE A 388 -25.92 8.38 -20.59
N TRP A 389 -26.74 8.83 -19.64
CA TRP A 389 -26.65 8.40 -18.24
C TRP A 389 -26.94 6.90 -18.08
N LYS A 390 -27.90 6.33 -18.82
CA LYS A 390 -28.11 4.87 -18.85
C LYS A 390 -26.87 4.14 -19.35
N THR A 391 -26.20 4.65 -20.39
CA THR A 391 -25.00 4.05 -20.97
C THR A 391 -23.80 4.16 -20.03
N ALA A 392 -23.58 5.33 -19.44
CA ALA A 392 -22.50 5.59 -18.48
C ALA A 392 -22.66 4.74 -17.21
N SER A 393 -23.88 4.70 -16.63
CA SER A 393 -24.19 3.86 -15.47
C SER A 393 -23.99 2.37 -15.74
N LYS A 394 -24.37 1.89 -16.94
CA LYS A 394 -24.07 0.51 -17.35
C LYS A 394 -22.56 0.24 -17.32
N ARG A 395 -21.76 1.08 -17.97
CA ARG A 395 -20.29 0.92 -18.03
C ARG A 395 -19.64 0.98 -16.65
N PHE A 396 -20.12 1.89 -15.78
CA PHE A 396 -19.65 2.02 -14.41
C PHE A 396 -19.94 0.76 -13.58
N ALA A 397 -21.13 0.18 -13.73
CA ALA A 397 -21.48 -1.10 -13.10
C ALA A 397 -20.65 -2.29 -13.61
N GLU A 398 -20.41 -2.38 -14.92
CA GLU A 398 -19.56 -3.42 -15.53
C GLU A 398 -18.08 -3.35 -15.05
N ALA A 399 -17.62 -2.15 -14.72
CA ALA A 399 -16.26 -1.88 -14.27
C ALA A 399 -16.06 -2.02 -12.75
N ALA A 400 -17.14 -1.99 -11.96
CA ALA A 400 -17.06 -2.10 -10.51
C ALA A 400 -16.50 -3.47 -10.06
N CYS A 401 -15.70 -3.47 -8.99
CA CYS A 401 -15.07 -4.68 -8.44
C CYS A 401 -14.77 -4.55 -6.94
N GLY A 402 -14.61 -5.69 -6.28
CA GLY A 402 -14.43 -5.78 -4.83
C GLY A 402 -15.73 -5.47 -4.07
N VAL A 403 -15.62 -4.75 -2.97
CA VAL A 403 -16.77 -4.31 -2.16
C VAL A 403 -17.41 -3.08 -2.82
N VAL A 404 -18.68 -3.19 -3.19
CA VAL A 404 -19.46 -2.11 -3.82
C VAL A 404 -20.43 -1.52 -2.81
N GLN A 405 -20.48 -0.19 -2.71
CA GLN A 405 -21.38 0.52 -1.80
C GLN A 405 -22.60 1.04 -2.55
N VAL A 406 -23.75 1.03 -1.88
CA VAL A 406 -25.02 1.53 -2.42
C VAL A 406 -25.68 2.41 -1.36
N MET A 407 -25.79 3.72 -1.61
CA MET A 407 -26.45 4.65 -0.70
C MET A 407 -27.90 4.91 -1.13
N LEU A 408 -28.87 4.55 -0.29
CA LEU A 408 -30.30 4.73 -0.56
C LEU A 408 -30.94 5.67 0.47
N ASN A 409 -32.02 6.33 0.10
CA ASN A 409 -32.74 7.24 1.00
C ASN A 409 -33.88 6.49 1.72
N GLY A 410 -33.73 6.29 3.02
CA GLY A 410 -34.72 5.64 3.90
C GLY A 410 -35.87 6.55 4.34
N SER A 411 -35.77 7.86 4.12
CA SER A 411 -36.82 8.83 4.48
C SER A 411 -37.92 8.97 3.42
N ILE A 412 -37.86 8.22 2.32
CA ILE A 412 -38.88 8.25 1.27
C ILE A 412 -40.05 7.31 1.61
N GLU A 413 -41.24 7.86 1.84
CA GLU A 413 -42.47 7.10 2.16
C GLU A 413 -42.81 6.04 1.10
N ALA A 414 -42.54 6.32 -0.18
CA ALA A 414 -42.77 5.39 -1.28
C ALA A 414 -41.74 4.24 -1.37
N GLY A 415 -40.85 4.11 -0.38
CA GLY A 415 -39.77 3.13 -0.34
C GLY A 415 -38.46 3.64 -0.93
N ALA A 416 -37.36 3.10 -0.40
CA ALA A 416 -35.99 3.48 -0.74
C ALA A 416 -35.51 2.90 -2.07
N PHE A 417 -35.99 1.72 -2.45
CA PHE A 417 -35.64 1.06 -3.72
C PHE A 417 -36.78 1.11 -4.74
N ARG A 418 -36.46 1.53 -5.97
CA ARG A 418 -37.39 1.56 -7.11
C ARG A 418 -36.78 0.82 -8.30
N SER A 419 -37.48 -0.20 -8.81
CA SER A 419 -37.02 -0.97 -9.99
C SER A 419 -36.91 -0.13 -11.27
N SER A 420 -37.55 1.04 -11.35
CA SER A 420 -37.48 1.96 -12.49
C SER A 420 -36.38 3.02 -12.40
N SER A 421 -35.64 3.09 -11.29
CA SER A 421 -34.48 3.99 -11.17
C SER A 421 -33.32 3.49 -12.04
N ILE A 422 -32.34 4.35 -12.33
CA ILE A 422 -31.13 3.93 -13.07
C ILE A 422 -30.41 2.82 -12.30
N PHE A 423 -30.26 2.98 -10.98
CA PHE A 423 -29.75 1.92 -10.12
C PHE A 423 -30.52 0.60 -10.26
N GLY A 424 -31.85 0.65 -10.11
CA GLY A 424 -32.68 -0.55 -10.12
C GLY A 424 -32.87 -1.21 -11.49
N SER A 425 -32.81 -0.46 -12.59
CA SER A 425 -33.07 -0.97 -13.94
C SER A 425 -31.82 -1.21 -14.77
N ILE A 426 -30.70 -0.54 -14.46
CA ILE A 426 -29.46 -0.62 -15.23
C ILE A 426 -28.34 -1.15 -14.34
N GLU A 427 -27.94 -0.40 -13.31
CA GLU A 427 -26.67 -0.64 -12.61
C GLU A 427 -26.68 -1.99 -11.91
N VAL A 428 -27.75 -2.29 -11.15
CA VAL A 428 -27.94 -3.59 -10.52
C VAL A 428 -27.68 -4.69 -11.55
N PHE A 429 -28.37 -4.68 -12.69
CA PHE A 429 -28.31 -5.73 -13.72
C PHE A 429 -27.00 -5.83 -14.49
N ASN A 430 -26.08 -4.88 -14.34
CA ASN A 430 -24.78 -4.89 -15.02
C ASN A 430 -23.59 -5.08 -14.06
N LEU A 431 -23.82 -5.17 -12.75
CA LEU A 431 -22.81 -5.66 -11.81
C LEU A 431 -22.42 -7.10 -12.13
N ASN A 432 -21.11 -7.40 -12.00
CA ASN A 432 -20.54 -8.71 -12.29
C ASN A 432 -20.24 -9.50 -11.00
N PRO A 433 -20.89 -10.66 -10.75
CA PRO A 433 -20.68 -11.46 -9.54
C PRO A 433 -19.28 -12.07 -9.41
N ASP A 434 -18.54 -12.23 -10.51
CA ASP A 434 -17.16 -12.73 -10.47
C ASP A 434 -16.16 -11.65 -10.04
N LYS A 435 -16.54 -10.36 -10.16
CA LYS A 435 -15.68 -9.22 -9.81
C LYS A 435 -16.05 -8.56 -8.49
N VAL A 436 -17.32 -8.59 -8.10
CA VAL A 436 -17.85 -7.93 -6.90
C VAL A 436 -17.94 -8.95 -5.78
N SER A 437 -17.17 -8.74 -4.72
CA SER A 437 -17.10 -9.65 -3.58
C SER A 437 -18.27 -9.47 -2.60
N GLU A 438 -18.79 -8.24 -2.48
CA GLU A 438 -19.87 -7.90 -1.55
C GLU A 438 -20.55 -6.59 -1.99
N ILE A 439 -21.87 -6.50 -1.78
CA ILE A 439 -22.65 -5.26 -1.93
C ILE A 439 -23.09 -4.77 -0.55
N GLN A 440 -22.65 -3.57 -0.18
CA GLN A 440 -22.97 -2.93 1.09
C GLN A 440 -24.02 -1.83 0.87
N ILE A 441 -25.22 -2.06 1.38
CA ILE A 441 -26.32 -1.11 1.29
C ILE A 441 -26.29 -0.20 2.52
N TRP A 442 -26.12 1.10 2.31
CA TRP A 442 -26.24 2.11 3.35
C TRP A 442 -27.59 2.81 3.19
N LEU A 443 -28.54 2.47 4.06
CA LEU A 443 -29.85 3.10 4.07
C LEU A 443 -29.79 4.34 4.97
N MET A 444 -29.71 5.51 4.34
CA MET A 444 -29.54 6.77 5.04
C MET A 444 -30.88 7.47 5.24
N HIS A 445 -31.18 7.84 6.47
CA HIS A 445 -32.30 8.69 6.81
C HIS A 445 -31.85 10.14 6.96
N ASP A 446 -32.70 11.07 6.53
CA ASP A 446 -32.49 12.49 6.72
C ASP A 446 -32.59 12.82 8.22
N ILE A 447 -31.68 13.66 8.73
CA ILE A 447 -31.71 14.10 10.14
C ILE A 447 -32.99 14.91 10.40
N GLY A 448 -33.81 14.47 11.35
CA GLY A 448 -35.14 15.03 11.62
C GLY A 448 -36.21 14.68 10.57
N GLY A 449 -35.86 13.84 9.59
CA GLY A 449 -36.77 13.33 8.58
C GLY A 449 -37.52 12.06 9.04
N PRO A 450 -38.55 11.65 8.29
CA PRO A 450 -39.28 10.43 8.59
C PRO A 450 -38.38 9.20 8.45
N GLN A 451 -38.57 8.20 9.32
CA GLN A 451 -37.92 6.90 9.25
C GLN A 451 -38.82 5.92 8.47
N SER A 452 -38.97 6.20 7.17
CA SER A 452 -40.00 5.57 6.33
C SER A 452 -39.69 4.12 5.93
N GLU A 453 -38.42 3.73 5.97
CA GLU A 453 -37.95 2.41 5.56
C GLU A 453 -36.86 1.92 6.53
N SER A 454 -36.48 0.65 6.45
CA SER A 454 -35.30 0.12 7.16
C SER A 454 -34.62 -0.94 6.32
N CYS A 455 -33.44 -1.39 6.72
CA CYS A 455 -32.77 -2.54 6.11
C CYS A 455 -33.61 -3.83 6.14
N SER A 456 -34.63 -3.89 7.00
CA SER A 456 -35.59 -5.01 7.08
C SER A 456 -36.88 -4.77 6.31
N GLY A 457 -37.09 -3.57 5.79
CA GLY A 457 -38.37 -3.17 5.21
C GLY A 457 -38.54 -3.53 3.73
N HIS A 458 -39.77 -3.36 3.23
CA HIS A 458 -40.25 -4.08 2.04
C HIS A 458 -39.47 -3.75 0.76
N SER A 459 -39.15 -2.48 0.52
CA SER A 459 -38.43 -2.11 -0.70
C SER A 459 -36.99 -2.63 -0.71
N ILE A 460 -36.33 -2.66 0.45
CA ILE A 460 -34.96 -3.19 0.60
C ILE A 460 -34.93 -4.71 0.51
N GLN A 461 -35.91 -5.42 1.07
CA GLN A 461 -36.03 -6.87 0.90
C GLN A 461 -36.21 -7.26 -0.57
N ARG A 462 -36.95 -6.45 -1.33
CA ARG A 462 -37.07 -6.65 -2.79
C ARG A 462 -35.71 -6.48 -3.50
N LEU A 463 -34.91 -5.48 -3.12
CA LEU A 463 -33.56 -5.30 -3.67
C LEU A 463 -32.64 -6.47 -3.31
N LYS A 464 -32.62 -6.88 -2.04
CA LYS A 464 -31.83 -8.02 -1.56
C LYS A 464 -32.12 -9.27 -2.37
N ARG A 465 -33.40 -9.61 -2.55
CA ARG A 465 -33.80 -10.75 -3.38
C ARG A 465 -33.27 -10.68 -4.82
N ILE A 466 -33.33 -9.52 -5.48
CA ILE A 466 -32.80 -9.35 -6.85
C ILE A 466 -31.28 -9.58 -6.90
N LEU A 467 -30.56 -9.16 -5.85
CA LEU A 467 -29.11 -9.31 -5.75
C LEU A 467 -28.71 -10.76 -5.37
N GLU A 468 -29.46 -11.41 -4.48
CA GLU A 468 -29.28 -12.81 -4.07
C GLU A 468 -29.54 -13.77 -5.24
N GLU A 469 -30.60 -13.54 -6.02
CA GLU A 469 -30.90 -14.27 -7.27
C GLU A 469 -29.75 -14.20 -8.30
N ARG A 470 -28.79 -13.28 -8.09
CA ARG A 470 -27.63 -13.04 -8.94
C ARG A 470 -26.30 -13.35 -8.24
N ASN A 471 -26.36 -14.12 -7.16
CA ASN A 471 -25.21 -14.66 -6.41
C ASN A 471 -24.32 -13.59 -5.76
N PHE A 472 -24.87 -12.45 -5.35
CA PHE A 472 -24.11 -11.46 -4.57
C PHE A 472 -24.25 -11.72 -3.06
N THR A 473 -23.13 -11.57 -2.35
CA THR A 473 -23.14 -11.38 -0.90
C THR A 473 -23.57 -9.95 -0.57
N ILE A 474 -24.53 -9.77 0.33
CA ILE A 474 -25.13 -8.45 0.60
C ILE A 474 -25.12 -8.19 2.10
N THR A 475 -24.73 -6.97 2.48
CA THR A 475 -24.95 -6.41 3.82
C THR A 475 -25.80 -5.15 3.72
N CYS A 476 -26.48 -4.81 4.80
CA CYS A 476 -27.28 -3.60 4.87
C CYS A 476 -27.13 -2.98 6.26
N GLU A 477 -26.86 -1.69 6.30
CA GLU A 477 -26.72 -0.90 7.51
C GLU A 477 -27.62 0.33 7.44
N ASP A 478 -28.49 0.47 8.46
CA ASP A 478 -29.27 1.67 8.67
C ASP A 478 -28.36 2.77 9.25
N ASN A 479 -28.36 3.95 8.63
CA ASN A 479 -27.64 5.13 9.09
C ASN A 479 -26.13 4.90 9.31
N TYR A 480 -25.43 4.37 8.29
CA TYR A 480 -23.98 4.14 8.32
C TYR A 480 -23.23 5.34 8.91
N ARG A 481 -22.54 5.09 10.05
CA ARG A 481 -22.14 6.16 10.97
C ARG A 481 -21.27 7.26 10.34
N PRO A 482 -20.25 6.97 9.51
CA PRO A 482 -19.46 8.02 8.86
C PRO A 482 -20.29 8.96 7.98
N VAL A 483 -21.29 8.43 7.27
CA VAL A 483 -22.18 9.22 6.40
C VAL A 483 -23.20 9.98 7.26
N GLN A 484 -23.71 9.37 8.32
CA GLN A 484 -24.61 10.04 9.27
C GLN A 484 -23.94 11.26 9.91
N LEU A 485 -22.68 11.13 10.34
CA LEU A 485 -21.89 12.24 10.90
C LEU A 485 -21.73 13.40 9.91
N LEU A 486 -21.63 13.12 8.60
CA LEU A 486 -21.59 14.15 7.57
C LEU A 486 -22.91 14.92 7.45
N GLN A 487 -24.05 14.26 7.67
CA GLN A 487 -25.35 14.95 7.76
C GLN A 487 -25.41 15.87 8.99
N CYS A 488 -24.87 15.42 10.11
CA CYS A 488 -24.83 16.15 11.37
C CYS A 488 -24.03 17.45 11.33
N VAL A 489 -23.12 17.63 10.38
CA VAL A 489 -22.41 18.92 10.19
C VAL A 489 -23.39 20.09 9.97
N ARG A 490 -24.55 19.84 9.36
CA ARG A 490 -25.58 20.87 9.16
C ARG A 490 -26.58 20.99 10.32
N ASN A 491 -26.69 19.96 11.16
CA ASN A 491 -27.66 19.87 12.26
C ASN A 491 -26.99 19.31 13.54
N PRO A 492 -25.95 19.99 14.09
CA PRO A 492 -25.13 19.43 15.16
C PRO A 492 -25.90 19.18 16.46
N ASP A 493 -26.94 19.97 16.73
CA ASP A 493 -27.73 19.91 17.96
C ASP A 493 -28.88 18.88 17.92
N HIS A 494 -29.07 18.19 16.79
CA HIS A 494 -30.10 17.16 16.67
C HIS A 494 -29.76 15.94 17.55
N GLU A 495 -30.77 15.26 18.10
CA GLU A 495 -30.58 14.13 19.01
C GLU A 495 -29.80 12.97 18.38
N ASP A 496 -30.05 12.68 17.09
CA ASP A 496 -29.33 11.68 16.29
C ASP A 496 -27.84 12.02 16.05
N CYS A 497 -27.44 13.26 16.32
CA CYS A 497 -26.11 13.80 16.03
C CYS A 497 -25.19 13.86 17.24
N ARG A 498 -25.61 13.32 18.38
CA ARG A 498 -24.78 13.24 19.59
C ARG A 498 -23.53 12.38 19.34
N LEU A 499 -22.36 12.93 19.68
CA LEU A 499 -21.07 12.26 19.52
C LEU A 499 -20.76 11.24 20.63
N CYS A 500 -21.42 11.37 21.79
CA CYS A 500 -21.32 10.45 22.92
C CYS A 500 -22.73 9.99 23.34
N PRO A 501 -22.97 8.69 23.56
CA PRO A 501 -24.10 8.26 24.37
C PRO A 501 -23.91 8.85 25.77
N SER A 502 -24.92 9.53 26.30
CA SER A 502 -24.92 9.96 27.69
C SER A 502 -24.86 8.71 28.57
N SER A 503 -23.67 8.39 29.07
CA SER A 503 -23.50 7.42 30.14
C SER A 503 -24.20 7.95 31.38
N MET A 504 -25.39 7.41 31.64
CA MET A 504 -26.08 7.33 32.95
C MET A 504 -25.98 8.59 33.83
N GLU A 505 -26.89 9.53 33.62
CA GLU A 505 -27.50 10.22 34.76
C GLU A 505 -28.47 9.24 35.44
N THR A 506 -28.02 8.53 36.46
CA THR A 506 -28.90 7.94 37.48
C THR A 506 -28.21 7.94 38.83
N SER A 507 -28.73 8.84 39.70
CA SER A 507 -28.82 8.80 41.17
C SER A 507 -27.57 8.56 42.01
#